data_AF-A0A9W9Z6Y2-F1
#
_entry.id   AF-A0A9W9Z6Y2-F1
#
_cell.length_a   1.000
_cell.length_b   1.000
_cell.length_c   1.000
_cell.angle_alpha   90.00
_cell.angle_beta   90.00
_cell.angle_gamma   90.00
#
_symmetry.space_group_name_H-M   'P 1'
#
loop_
_entity.id
_entity.type
_entity.pdbx_description
1 polymer ?
#
loop_
_entity_poly.entity_id
_entity_poly.type
_entity_poly.pdbx_seq_one_letter_code
_entity_poly.pdbx_strand_id
1 'polypeptide(L)'
;MAHIRKNGWEKDWGIELKEGEKLANRLKRLEKLKAEIMELKQSVISEIRSYQNPPPAVHKVMIATYLLLDYPEKELLNWRNMQALLGKTGKEGLKRQVTSLDPLRVDMAKADFAFDKYLKETDLETIRDTSAGAATFYVWATNMIEEVHAVAEQKDKLLEEEKKRKQEEAEEAKKMEERKKARAAAKKAAPLSKRTSQMPGKKASSDQGRKTSKDAETRGRSNSRGREASRDNVSKSPARPGVARRTSSKSPAARS
;
A
#
# COMPACT_ATOMS: atom_id res chain seq x y z
N MET A 1 -10.61 5.68 22.57
CA MET A 1 -9.66 6.30 23.51
C MET A 1 -10.13 6.23 24.95
N ALA A 2 -11.30 6.78 25.30
CA ALA A 2 -11.80 6.75 26.68
C ALA A 2 -11.90 5.34 27.30
N HIS A 3 -12.22 4.32 26.49
CA HIS A 3 -12.37 2.93 26.97
C HIS A 3 -11.05 2.18 27.24
N ILE A 4 -9.95 2.51 26.56
CA ILE A 4 -8.67 1.79 26.72
C ILE A 4 -7.93 2.28 27.98
N ARG A 5 -7.90 3.61 28.19
CA ARG A 5 -7.33 4.21 29.41
C ARG A 5 -8.10 3.79 30.66
N LYS A 6 -9.42 3.67 30.53
CA LYS A 6 -10.32 3.25 31.62
C LYS A 6 -10.16 1.77 32.01
N ASN A 7 -9.57 0.94 31.14
CA ASN A 7 -9.37 -0.50 31.36
C ASN A 7 -7.92 -0.88 31.68
N GLY A 8 -6.99 0.08 31.76
CA GLY A 8 -5.59 -0.19 32.16
C GLY A 8 -4.73 -0.91 31.11
N TRP A 9 -5.22 -1.08 29.88
CA TRP A 9 -4.50 -1.78 28.79
C TRP A 9 -3.41 -0.93 28.12
N GLU A 10 -3.09 0.25 28.68
CA GLU A 10 -2.04 1.13 28.18
C GLU A 10 -0.65 0.49 28.21
N LYS A 11 -0.41 -0.44 29.14
CA LYS A 11 0.87 -1.15 29.29
C LYS A 11 1.13 -2.14 28.15
N ASP A 12 0.07 -2.85 27.72
CA ASP A 12 0.20 -3.93 26.74
C ASP A 12 0.02 -3.43 25.29
N TRP A 13 -0.69 -2.31 25.08
CA TRP A 13 -1.03 -1.78 23.75
C TRP A 13 -0.40 -0.41 23.47
N GLY A 14 0.50 0.06 24.33
CA GLY A 14 1.03 1.42 24.26
C GLY A 14 1.80 1.73 22.97
N ILE A 15 2.41 0.73 22.34
CA ILE A 15 3.16 0.89 21.08
C ILE A 15 2.18 1.00 19.92
N GLU A 16 1.27 0.04 19.81
CA GLU A 16 0.23 -0.04 18.79
C GLU A 16 -0.69 1.19 18.84
N LEU A 17 -0.97 1.70 20.04
CA LEU A 17 -1.76 2.91 20.23
C LEU A 17 -1.04 4.15 19.70
N LYS A 18 0.27 4.28 19.96
CA LYS A 18 1.09 5.38 19.43
C LYS A 18 1.22 5.31 17.91
N GLU A 19 1.39 4.11 17.35
CA GLU A 19 1.43 3.91 15.91
C GLU A 19 0.08 4.23 15.25
N GLY A 20 -1.02 3.76 15.85
CA GLY A 20 -2.37 4.08 15.43
C GLY A 20 -2.68 5.58 15.49
N GLU A 21 -2.26 6.29 16.54
CA GLU A 21 -2.40 7.74 16.66
C GLU A 21 -1.60 8.48 15.58
N LYS A 22 -0.35 8.07 15.34
CA LYS A 22 0.48 8.64 14.27
C LYS A 22 -0.19 8.47 12.91
N LEU A 23 -0.69 7.26 12.60
CA LEU A 23 -1.38 6.99 11.35
C LEU A 23 -2.68 7.78 11.22
N ALA A 24 -3.48 7.88 12.30
CA ALA A 24 -4.72 8.63 12.30
C ALA A 24 -4.48 10.14 12.07
N ASN A 25 -3.46 10.71 12.72
CA ASN A 25 -3.10 12.12 12.53
C ASN A 25 -2.58 12.38 11.12
N ARG A 26 -1.79 11.45 10.57
CA ARG A 26 -1.30 11.47 9.19
C ARG A 26 -2.45 11.49 8.18
N LEU A 27 -3.43 10.59 8.33
CA LEU A 27 -4.61 10.53 7.47
C LEU A 27 -5.47 11.81 7.57
N LYS A 28 -5.70 12.32 8.78
CA LYS A 28 -6.42 13.59 8.99
C LYS A 28 -5.72 14.76 8.30
N ARG A 29 -4.39 14.82 8.36
CA ARG A 29 -3.58 15.85 7.69
C ARG A 29 -3.76 15.78 6.18
N LEU A 30 -3.68 14.58 5.59
CA LEU A 30 -3.92 14.36 4.17
C LEU A 30 -5.34 14.74 3.74
N GLU A 31 -6.36 14.36 4.51
CA GLU A 31 -7.75 14.72 4.23
C GLU A 31 -7.96 16.23 4.28
N LYS A 32 -7.37 16.90 5.27
CA LYS A 32 -7.42 18.36 5.39
C LYS A 32 -6.80 19.04 4.16
N LEU A 33 -5.62 18.61 3.73
CA LEU A 33 -4.95 19.18 2.54
C LEU A 33 -5.76 18.95 1.26
N LYS A 34 -6.35 17.76 1.11
CA LYS A 34 -7.26 17.46 -0.01
C LYS A 34 -8.47 18.38 0.00
N ALA A 35 -9.06 18.62 1.18
CA ALA A 35 -10.18 19.54 1.32
C ALA A 35 -9.79 20.98 0.98
N GLU A 36 -8.67 21.49 1.50
CA GLU A 36 -8.17 22.84 1.20
C GLU A 36 -7.95 23.05 -0.30
N ILE A 37 -7.36 22.06 -0.99
CA ILE A 37 -7.18 22.12 -2.44
C ILE A 37 -8.52 22.04 -3.17
N MET A 38 -9.45 21.18 -2.74
CA MET A 38 -10.78 21.08 -3.35
C MET A 38 -11.63 22.35 -3.15
N GLU A 39 -11.47 23.05 -2.04
CA GLU A 39 -12.15 24.31 -1.74
C GLU A 39 -11.47 25.53 -2.39
N LEU A 40 -10.24 25.38 -2.87
CA LEU A 40 -9.51 26.45 -3.55
C LEU A 40 -10.32 27.01 -4.72
N LYS A 41 -10.58 28.33 -4.68
CA LYS A 41 -11.42 29.02 -5.67
C LYS A 41 -10.77 28.91 -7.04
N GLN A 42 -11.57 28.65 -8.08
CA GLN A 42 -11.06 28.57 -9.46
C GLN A 42 -10.36 29.87 -9.90
N SER A 43 -10.82 31.02 -9.39
CA SER A 43 -10.20 32.33 -9.62
C SER A 43 -8.73 32.38 -9.21
N VAL A 44 -8.33 31.65 -8.17
CA VAL A 44 -6.94 31.59 -7.67
C VAL A 44 -6.06 30.80 -8.65
N ILE A 45 -6.57 29.73 -9.24
CA ILE A 45 -5.85 28.99 -10.30
C ILE A 45 -5.75 29.86 -11.56
N SER A 46 -6.81 30.58 -11.89
CA SER A 46 -6.81 31.53 -13.00
C SER A 46 -5.81 32.67 -12.79
N GLU A 47 -5.65 33.16 -11.55
CA GLU A 47 -4.63 34.15 -11.18
C GLU A 47 -3.22 33.62 -11.47
N ILE A 48 -2.86 32.46 -10.91
CA ILE A 48 -1.56 31.83 -11.16
C ILE A 48 -1.32 31.66 -12.66
N ARG A 49 -2.32 31.16 -13.41
CA ARG A 49 -2.21 30.95 -14.86
C ARG A 49 -2.03 32.28 -15.62
N SER A 50 -2.60 33.38 -15.13
CA SER A 50 -2.63 34.66 -15.84
C SER A 50 -1.30 35.40 -15.86
N TYR A 51 -0.33 35.00 -15.03
CA TYR A 51 0.98 35.65 -15.01
C TYR A 51 1.64 35.58 -16.39
N GLN A 52 2.03 36.74 -16.93
CA GLN A 52 2.82 36.80 -18.16
C GLN A 52 4.27 36.39 -17.88
N ASN A 53 4.80 36.82 -16.74
CA ASN A 53 6.09 36.45 -16.19
C ASN A 53 5.87 36.03 -14.72
N PRO A 54 5.89 34.73 -14.40
CA PRO A 54 5.57 34.28 -13.05
C PRO A 54 6.67 34.72 -12.07
N PRO A 55 6.31 35.09 -10.83
CA PRO A 55 7.29 35.23 -9.77
C PRO A 55 8.10 33.94 -9.63
N PRO A 56 9.45 34.00 -9.46
CA PRO A 56 10.29 32.81 -9.43
C PRO A 56 9.85 31.78 -8.39
N ALA A 57 9.44 32.22 -7.19
CA ALA A 57 8.92 31.35 -6.14
C ALA A 57 7.66 30.59 -6.59
N VAL A 58 6.72 31.27 -7.25
CA VAL A 58 5.50 30.63 -7.78
C VAL A 58 5.85 29.61 -8.85
N HIS A 59 6.74 29.96 -9.78
CA HIS A 59 7.15 29.02 -10.84
C HIS A 59 7.79 27.77 -10.25
N LYS A 60 8.73 27.92 -9.29
CA LYS A 60 9.35 26.78 -8.58
C LYS A 60 8.32 25.87 -7.92
N VAL A 61 7.35 26.43 -7.20
CA VAL A 61 6.27 25.66 -6.56
C VAL A 61 5.46 24.87 -7.57
N MET A 62 5.09 25.51 -8.67
CA MET A 62 4.31 24.85 -9.71
C MET A 62 5.11 23.76 -10.43
N ILE A 63 6.41 23.95 -10.65
CA ILE A 63 7.30 22.90 -11.17
C ILE A 63 7.30 21.71 -10.23
N ALA A 64 7.56 21.91 -8.95
CA ALA A 64 7.57 20.83 -7.96
C ALA A 64 6.24 20.07 -7.93
N THR A 65 5.12 20.81 -7.99
CA THR A 65 3.77 20.22 -8.02
C THR A 65 3.57 19.29 -9.21
N TYR A 66 3.93 19.74 -10.43
CA TYR A 66 3.77 18.91 -11.64
C TYR A 66 4.83 17.81 -11.75
N LEU A 67 6.03 17.96 -11.16
CA LEU A 67 7.01 16.88 -11.08
C LEU A 67 6.46 15.69 -10.27
N LEU A 68 5.77 15.96 -9.15
CA LEU A 68 5.09 14.93 -8.35
C LEU A 68 3.93 14.26 -9.11
N LEU A 69 3.34 14.96 -10.08
CA LEU A 69 2.31 14.44 -10.98
C LEU A 69 2.88 13.70 -12.21
N ASP A 70 4.18 13.41 -12.21
CA ASP A 70 4.89 12.64 -13.24
C ASP A 70 5.13 13.37 -14.58
N TYR A 71 5.08 14.71 -14.57
CA TYR A 71 5.43 15.50 -15.76
C TYR A 71 6.95 15.70 -15.90
N PRO A 72 7.49 15.73 -17.13
CA PRO A 72 8.93 15.90 -17.36
C PRO A 72 9.37 17.35 -17.08
N GLU A 73 10.45 17.53 -16.33
CA GLU A 73 10.99 18.84 -15.93
C GLU A 73 11.18 19.80 -17.12
N LYS A 74 11.70 19.28 -18.24
CA LYS A 74 11.99 20.07 -19.44
C LYS A 74 10.77 20.84 -19.96
N GLU A 75 9.58 20.26 -19.82
CA GLU A 75 8.33 20.91 -20.23
C GLU A 75 7.92 21.99 -19.23
N LEU A 76 8.19 21.77 -17.95
CA LEU A 76 7.79 22.65 -16.83
C LEU A 76 8.64 23.91 -16.72
N LEU A 77 9.89 23.88 -17.22
CA LEU A 77 10.76 25.06 -17.29
C LEU A 77 10.19 26.16 -18.19
N ASN A 78 9.39 25.81 -19.20
CA ASN A 78 8.72 26.79 -20.04
C ASN A 78 7.36 27.15 -19.43
N TRP A 79 7.23 28.40 -18.98
CA TRP A 79 6.00 28.88 -18.36
C TRP A 79 4.77 28.73 -19.26
N ARG A 80 4.89 28.90 -20.59
CA ARG A 80 3.74 28.72 -21.50
C ARG A 80 3.18 27.30 -21.48
N ASN A 81 4.04 26.31 -21.36
CA ASN A 81 3.62 24.91 -21.21
C ASN A 81 2.91 24.72 -19.87
N MET A 82 3.44 25.31 -18.80
CA MET A 82 2.82 25.28 -17.47
C MET A 82 1.45 25.95 -17.46
N GLN A 83 1.29 27.09 -18.15
CA GLN A 83 0.00 27.76 -18.32
C GLN A 83 -1.01 26.89 -19.07
N ALA A 84 -0.55 26.11 -20.05
CA ALA A 84 -1.40 25.15 -20.75
C ALA A 84 -1.87 24.03 -19.81
N LEU A 85 -0.98 23.50 -18.96
CA LEU A 85 -1.32 22.51 -17.92
C LEU A 85 -2.32 23.07 -16.90
N LEU A 86 -2.09 24.29 -16.40
CA LEU A 86 -3.00 24.99 -15.49
C LEU A 86 -4.38 25.28 -16.10
N GLY A 87 -4.47 25.33 -17.44
CA GLY A 87 -5.71 25.51 -18.17
C GLY A 87 -6.53 24.23 -18.35
N LYS A 88 -5.97 23.06 -18.05
CA LYS A 88 -6.67 21.78 -18.19
C LYS A 88 -7.79 21.67 -17.16
N THR A 89 -8.87 21.00 -17.55
CA THR A 89 -10.08 20.82 -16.73
C THR A 89 -10.48 19.35 -16.67
N GLY A 90 -11.44 19.02 -15.81
CA GLY A 90 -11.94 17.65 -15.67
C GLY A 90 -10.86 16.70 -15.13
N LYS A 91 -10.60 15.60 -15.85
CA LYS A 91 -9.68 14.55 -15.38
C LYS A 91 -8.23 15.01 -15.31
N GLU A 92 -7.83 15.88 -16.23
CA GLU A 92 -6.48 16.45 -16.31
C GLU A 92 -6.37 17.80 -15.58
N GLY A 93 -7.42 18.23 -14.88
CA GLY A 93 -7.38 19.45 -14.10
C GLY A 93 -6.52 19.28 -12.85
N LEU A 94 -5.69 20.30 -12.57
CA LEU A 94 -4.72 20.30 -11.47
C LEU A 94 -5.34 19.86 -10.13
N LYS A 95 -6.47 20.45 -9.73
CA LYS A 95 -7.17 20.11 -8.47
C LYS A 95 -7.47 18.62 -8.37
N ARG A 96 -7.95 18.01 -9.46
CA ARG A 96 -8.33 16.60 -9.48
C ARG A 96 -7.09 15.70 -9.45
N GLN A 97 -6.05 16.05 -10.19
CA GLN A 97 -4.79 15.30 -10.20
C GLN A 97 -4.17 15.28 -8.80
N VAL A 98 -3.98 16.45 -8.20
CA VAL A 98 -3.39 16.67 -6.87
C VAL A 98 -4.15 15.96 -5.75
N THR A 99 -5.49 15.94 -5.80
CA THR A 99 -6.33 15.28 -4.78
C THR A 99 -6.42 13.76 -4.96
N SER A 100 -6.27 13.28 -6.19
CA SER A 100 -6.28 11.85 -6.53
C SER A 100 -4.91 11.18 -6.49
N LEU A 101 -3.83 11.97 -6.34
CA LEU A 101 -2.48 11.44 -6.27
C LEU A 101 -2.31 10.55 -5.04
N ASP A 102 -1.77 9.36 -5.27
CA ASP A 102 -1.45 8.39 -4.23
C ASP A 102 0.07 8.46 -3.96
N PRO A 103 0.50 8.75 -2.72
CA PRO A 103 1.93 8.76 -2.37
C PRO A 103 2.67 7.48 -2.73
N LEU A 104 1.99 6.32 -2.72
CA LEU A 104 2.58 5.02 -3.10
C LEU A 104 3.04 4.94 -4.56
N ARG A 105 2.51 5.83 -5.41
CA ARG A 105 2.76 5.84 -6.85
C ARG A 105 3.76 6.89 -7.29
N VAL A 106 4.19 7.75 -6.37
CA VAL A 106 5.19 8.78 -6.64
C VAL A 106 6.58 8.17 -6.48
N ASP A 107 7.45 8.43 -7.44
CA ASP A 107 8.84 8.00 -7.38
C ASP A 107 9.63 8.82 -6.35
N MET A 108 10.40 8.13 -5.49
CA MET A 108 11.17 8.77 -4.42
C MET A 108 12.20 9.75 -4.98
N ALA A 109 12.94 9.34 -6.01
CA ALA A 109 14.00 10.18 -6.58
C ALA A 109 13.42 11.46 -7.20
N LYS A 110 12.22 11.41 -7.78
CA LYS A 110 11.50 12.60 -8.25
C LYS A 110 11.02 13.48 -7.10
N ALA A 111 10.56 12.90 -5.99
CA ALA A 111 10.15 13.64 -4.81
C ALA A 111 11.33 14.40 -4.17
N ASP A 112 12.46 13.73 -4.00
CA ASP A 112 13.72 14.32 -3.50
C ASP A 112 14.19 15.44 -4.42
N PHE A 113 14.22 15.16 -5.73
CA PHE A 113 14.62 16.15 -6.72
C PHE A 113 13.72 17.39 -6.72
N ALA A 114 12.40 17.20 -6.61
CA ALA A 114 11.45 18.30 -6.50
C ALA A 114 11.70 19.13 -5.24
N PHE A 115 11.98 18.48 -4.11
CA PHE A 115 12.29 19.16 -2.85
C PHE A 115 13.60 19.95 -2.95
N ASP A 116 14.71 19.28 -3.23
CA ASP A 116 16.05 19.85 -3.18
C ASP A 116 16.24 20.98 -4.19
N LYS A 117 15.68 20.84 -5.40
CA LYS A 117 15.90 21.81 -6.48
C LYS A 117 14.94 23.00 -6.43
N TYR A 118 13.71 22.82 -5.96
CA TYR A 118 12.66 23.84 -6.10
C TYR A 118 12.06 24.33 -4.80
N LEU A 119 11.98 23.50 -3.75
CA LEU A 119 11.25 23.85 -2.53
C LEU A 119 12.16 24.20 -1.35
N LYS A 120 13.36 23.60 -1.27
CA LYS A 120 14.28 23.71 -0.13
C LYS A 120 14.64 25.14 0.27
N GLU A 121 14.93 25.98 -0.71
CA GLU A 121 15.31 27.39 -0.49
C GLU A 121 14.11 28.34 -0.54
N THR A 122 12.90 27.83 -0.78
CA THR A 122 11.72 28.67 -0.96
C THR A 122 10.98 28.78 0.36
N ASP A 123 10.88 30.01 0.86
CA ASP A 123 10.17 30.33 2.09
C ASP A 123 8.66 30.45 1.87
N LEU A 124 7.89 29.85 2.79
CA LEU A 124 6.43 29.80 2.72
C LEU A 124 5.81 31.19 2.89
N GLU A 125 6.35 32.02 3.79
CA GLU A 125 5.82 33.36 4.06
C GLU A 125 5.95 34.24 2.82
N THR A 126 7.13 34.20 2.19
CA THR A 126 7.40 34.88 0.92
C THR A 126 6.45 34.42 -0.21
N ILE A 127 6.18 33.11 -0.33
CA ILE A 127 5.23 32.61 -1.34
C ILE A 127 3.82 33.12 -1.04
N ARG A 128 3.40 33.11 0.23
CA ARG A 128 2.06 33.49 0.65
C ARG A 128 1.77 34.96 0.36
N ASP A 129 2.75 35.83 0.57
CA ASP A 129 2.66 37.26 0.26
C ASP A 129 2.58 37.50 -1.25
N THR A 130 3.18 36.62 -2.05
CA THR A 130 3.17 36.72 -3.52
C THR A 130 1.90 36.14 -4.13
N SER A 131 1.49 34.95 -3.69
CA SER A 131 0.32 34.23 -4.20
C SER A 131 -0.20 33.23 -3.18
N ALA A 132 -1.39 33.51 -2.64
CA ALA A 132 -2.09 32.61 -1.72
C ALA A 132 -2.34 31.22 -2.34
N GLY A 133 -2.60 31.17 -3.65
CA GLY A 133 -2.79 29.92 -4.37
C GLY A 133 -1.52 29.07 -4.46
N ALA A 134 -0.40 29.71 -4.77
CA ALA A 134 0.89 29.02 -4.80
C ALA A 134 1.26 28.50 -3.40
N ALA A 135 0.96 29.25 -2.33
CA ALA A 135 1.21 28.79 -0.97
C ALA A 135 0.47 27.50 -0.63
N THR A 136 -0.80 27.35 -1.06
CA THR A 136 -1.53 26.08 -0.89
C THR A 136 -0.84 24.92 -1.61
N PHE A 137 -0.37 25.12 -2.84
CA PHE A 137 0.35 24.08 -3.58
C PHE A 137 1.74 23.78 -3.00
N TYR A 138 2.43 24.77 -2.44
CA TYR A 138 3.68 24.54 -1.71
C TYR A 138 3.45 23.63 -0.51
N VAL A 139 2.47 23.96 0.34
CA VAL A 139 2.16 23.16 1.53
C VAL A 139 1.74 21.75 1.12
N TRP A 140 0.94 21.61 0.07
CA TRP A 140 0.59 20.29 -0.45
C TRP A 140 1.82 19.53 -0.95
N ALA A 141 2.70 20.15 -1.73
CA ALA A 141 3.86 19.48 -2.32
C ALA A 141 4.84 19.00 -1.26
N THR A 142 5.15 19.84 -0.25
CA THR A 142 6.03 19.45 0.86
C THR A 142 5.43 18.31 1.68
N ASN A 143 4.13 18.38 2.01
CA ASN A 143 3.46 17.29 2.71
C ASN A 143 3.42 16.02 1.84
N MET A 144 3.17 16.12 0.54
CA MET A 144 3.19 14.95 -0.34
C MET A 144 4.57 14.28 -0.36
N ILE A 145 5.66 15.06 -0.39
CA ILE A 145 7.02 14.53 -0.35
C ILE A 145 7.29 13.82 0.98
N GLU A 146 6.95 14.43 2.12
CA GLU A 146 7.03 13.77 3.44
C GLU A 146 6.28 12.44 3.48
N GLU A 147 5.12 12.39 2.82
CA GLU A 147 4.27 11.21 2.78
C GLU A 147 4.88 10.10 1.93
N VAL A 148 5.52 10.46 0.82
CA VAL A 148 6.31 9.53 -0.01
C VAL A 148 7.45 8.92 0.81
N HIS A 149 8.21 9.75 1.55
CA HIS A 149 9.24 9.26 2.48
C HIS A 149 8.69 8.27 3.50
N ALA A 150 7.62 8.65 4.20
CA ALA A 150 7.04 7.82 5.24
C ALA A 150 6.48 6.49 4.69
N VAL A 151 5.93 6.48 3.47
CA VAL A 151 5.49 5.25 2.80
C VAL A 151 6.66 4.37 2.40
N ALA A 152 7.73 4.94 1.83
CA ALA A 152 8.89 4.16 1.41
C ALA A 152 9.62 3.53 2.59
N GLU A 153 9.78 4.24 3.70
CA GLU A 153 10.34 3.67 4.93
C GLU A 153 9.52 2.47 5.43
N GLN A 154 8.19 2.56 5.36
CA GLN A 154 7.32 1.43 5.73
C GLN A 154 7.49 0.25 4.77
N LYS A 155 7.58 0.53 3.47
CA LYS A 155 7.81 -0.50 2.44
C LYS A 155 9.16 -1.20 2.64
N ASP A 156 10.22 -0.44 2.91
CA ASP A 156 11.56 -0.98 3.12
C ASP A 156 11.62 -1.82 4.39
N LYS A 157 10.99 -1.39 5.49
CA LYS A 157 10.87 -2.19 6.72
C LYS A 157 10.19 -3.54 6.46
N LEU A 158 9.07 -3.55 5.74
CA LEU A 158 8.36 -4.79 5.39
C LEU A 158 9.22 -5.71 4.50
N LEU A 159 9.96 -5.13 3.55
CA LEU A 159 10.86 -5.90 2.68
C LEU A 159 12.04 -6.49 3.46
N GLU A 160 12.63 -5.77 4.40
CA GLU A 160 13.70 -6.27 5.26
C GLU A 160 13.21 -7.38 6.20
N GLU A 161 12.02 -7.24 6.78
CA GLU A 161 11.38 -8.29 7.57
C GLU A 161 11.13 -9.55 6.74
N GLU A 162 10.64 -9.41 5.49
CA GLU A 162 10.43 -10.55 4.59
C GLU A 162 11.75 -11.24 4.22
N LYS A 163 12.81 -10.48 3.97
CA LYS A 163 14.15 -11.02 3.70
C LYS A 163 14.68 -11.80 4.90
N LYS A 164 14.52 -11.26 6.12
CA LYS A 164 14.94 -11.92 7.35
C LYS A 164 14.21 -13.26 7.54
N ARG A 165 12.88 -13.28 7.35
CA ARG A 165 12.08 -14.51 7.41
C ARG A 165 12.53 -15.56 6.39
N LYS A 166 12.84 -15.15 5.16
CA LYS A 166 13.37 -16.06 4.13
C LYS A 166 14.76 -16.59 4.46
N GLN A 167 15.62 -15.78 5.09
CA GLN A 167 16.94 -16.21 5.54
C GLN A 167 16.85 -17.22 6.68
N GLU A 168 15.99 -16.96 7.67
CA GLU A 168 15.73 -17.88 8.78
C GLU A 168 15.15 -19.23 8.29
N GLU A 169 14.17 -19.20 7.38
CA GLU A 169 13.60 -20.42 6.78
C GLU A 169 14.65 -21.21 5.98
N ALA A 170 15.52 -20.52 5.23
CA ALA A 170 16.61 -21.15 4.50
C ALA A 170 17.67 -21.76 5.42
N GLU A 171 17.96 -21.13 6.58
CA GLU A 171 18.87 -21.66 7.58
C GLU A 171 18.28 -22.90 8.28
N GLU A 172 17.00 -22.84 8.68
CA GLU A 172 16.31 -24.00 9.26
C GLU A 172 16.23 -25.17 8.28
N ALA A 173 15.97 -24.91 6.99
CA ALA A 173 15.97 -25.92 5.94
C ALA A 173 17.36 -26.60 5.80
N LYS A 174 18.44 -25.81 5.82
CA LYS A 174 19.82 -26.34 5.80
C LYS A 174 20.12 -27.21 7.02
N LYS A 175 19.75 -26.76 8.21
CA LYS A 175 19.93 -27.49 9.47
C LYS A 175 19.13 -28.80 9.51
N MET A 176 17.92 -28.80 8.94
CA MET A 176 17.08 -29.99 8.80
C MET A 176 17.67 -30.99 7.81
N GLU A 177 18.21 -30.53 6.69
CA GLU A 177 18.91 -31.39 5.72
C GLU A 177 20.20 -32.00 6.31
N GLU A 178 20.97 -31.22 7.06
CA GLU A 178 22.16 -31.73 7.76
C GLU A 178 21.78 -32.78 8.81
N ARG A 179 20.73 -32.54 9.61
CA ARG A 179 20.20 -33.52 10.58
C ARG A 179 19.71 -34.80 9.90
N LYS A 180 19.06 -34.71 8.74
CA LYS A 180 18.65 -35.89 7.95
C LYS A 180 19.86 -36.67 7.45
N LYS A 181 20.89 -35.99 6.93
CA LYS A 181 22.14 -36.61 6.47
C LYS A 181 22.88 -37.30 7.61
N ALA A 182 23.00 -36.66 8.77
CA ALA A 182 23.60 -37.24 9.97
C ALA A 182 22.83 -38.49 10.45
N ARG A 183 21.48 -38.43 10.46
CA ARG A 183 20.64 -39.59 10.83
C ARG A 183 20.76 -40.74 9.84
N ALA A 184 20.90 -40.45 8.55
CA ALA A 184 21.14 -41.47 7.53
C ALA A 184 22.52 -42.12 7.65
N ALA A 185 23.56 -41.34 7.96
CA ALA A 185 24.91 -41.84 8.23
C ALA A 185 24.95 -42.73 9.48
N ALA A 186 24.32 -42.30 10.58
CA ALA A 186 24.22 -43.09 11.81
C ALA A 186 23.48 -44.43 11.61
N LYS A 187 22.42 -44.45 10.79
CA LYS A 187 21.73 -45.70 10.43
C LYS A 187 22.59 -46.65 9.58
N LYS A 188 23.53 -46.14 8.78
CA LYS A 188 24.47 -46.96 8.00
C LYS A 188 25.66 -47.47 8.83
N ALA A 189 26.01 -46.77 9.92
CA ALA A 189 27.10 -47.15 10.82
C ALA A 189 26.68 -48.09 11.96
N ALA A 190 25.38 -48.33 12.16
CA ALA A 190 24.90 -49.29 13.15
C ALA A 190 25.21 -50.73 12.71
N PRO A 191 26.01 -51.51 13.47
CA PRO A 191 26.26 -52.91 13.15
C PRO A 191 24.96 -53.71 13.28
N LEU A 192 24.63 -54.50 12.24
CA LEU A 192 23.65 -55.58 12.36
C LEU A 192 24.14 -56.55 13.45
N SER A 193 23.69 -56.39 14.69
CA SER A 193 23.78 -57.49 15.65
C SER A 193 22.88 -58.60 15.12
N LYS A 194 23.50 -59.65 14.57
CA LYS A 194 22.85 -60.89 14.16
C LYS A 194 21.99 -61.40 15.32
N ARG A 195 20.67 -61.30 15.16
CA ARG A 195 19.72 -62.04 15.97
C ARG A 195 19.76 -63.49 15.46
N THR A 196 20.58 -64.32 16.11
CA THR A 196 20.63 -65.77 15.90
C THR A 196 19.22 -66.35 16.04
N SER A 197 18.81 -67.12 15.03
CA SER A 197 17.57 -67.88 14.97
C SER A 197 17.82 -69.38 15.16
N GLN A 198 16.84 -70.06 15.78
CA GLN A 198 16.53 -71.51 15.89
C GLN A 198 16.97 -72.19 17.22
N MET A 199 16.08 -72.55 18.19
CA MET A 199 14.86 -73.41 18.29
C MET A 199 15.18 -74.91 18.52
N PRO A 200 14.33 -75.76 19.17
CA PRO A 200 13.27 -75.58 20.18
C PRO A 200 13.38 -76.58 21.38
N GLY A 201 12.62 -76.37 22.46
CA GLY A 201 12.54 -77.33 23.58
C GLY A 201 11.23 -77.24 24.37
N LYS A 202 10.34 -78.22 24.16
CA LYS A 202 9.11 -78.45 24.94
C LYS A 202 9.43 -78.68 26.42
N LYS A 203 8.65 -78.10 27.33
CA LYS A 203 7.91 -78.83 28.39
C LYS A 203 6.90 -77.95 29.10
N ALA A 204 5.82 -78.60 29.51
CA ALA A 204 4.58 -78.07 30.04
C ALA A 204 4.66 -77.61 31.50
N SER A 205 3.65 -76.82 31.87
CA SER A 205 2.71 -77.05 32.98
C SER A 205 2.58 -75.91 33.99
N SER A 206 1.30 -75.62 34.30
CA SER A 206 0.77 -75.00 35.53
C SER A 206 1.17 -73.54 35.79
N ASP A 207 0.41 -72.68 36.45
CA ASP A 207 -0.98 -72.61 36.90
C ASP A 207 -1.09 -71.20 37.55
N GLN A 208 -2.31 -70.69 37.63
CA GLN A 208 -2.76 -69.58 38.49
C GLN A 208 -2.23 -68.15 38.26
N GLY A 209 -3.19 -67.27 37.94
CA GLY A 209 -3.52 -66.22 38.90
C GLY A 209 -3.57 -64.77 38.42
N ARG A 210 -4.82 -64.32 38.17
CA ARG A 210 -5.42 -63.12 38.78
C ARG A 210 -5.22 -61.73 38.13
N LYS A 211 -6.33 -61.25 37.54
CA LYS A 211 -7.00 -59.90 37.60
C LYS A 211 -6.10 -58.65 37.58
N THR A 212 -6.32 -57.62 36.73
CA THR A 212 -7.48 -56.68 36.70
C THR A 212 -7.37 -55.80 35.42
N SER A 213 -8.34 -55.80 34.51
CA SER A 213 -9.43 -54.80 34.33
C SER A 213 -9.03 -53.32 34.18
N LYS A 214 -9.24 -52.76 32.97
CA LYS A 214 -9.99 -51.52 32.63
C LYS A 214 -9.66 -51.16 31.18
N ASP A 215 -10.54 -51.41 30.21
CA ASP A 215 -11.74 -50.65 29.83
C ASP A 215 -11.44 -49.21 29.38
N ALA A 216 -11.54 -49.01 28.07
CA ALA A 216 -12.42 -48.03 27.38
C ALA A 216 -11.84 -47.83 25.97
N GLU A 217 -12.42 -48.39 24.90
CA GLU A 217 -13.57 -47.81 24.16
C GLU A 217 -13.32 -46.33 23.78
N THR A 218 -13.50 -45.85 22.55
CA THR A 218 -14.27 -46.35 21.40
C THR A 218 -14.01 -45.43 20.19
N ARG A 219 -14.23 -45.99 18.98
CA ARG A 219 -14.84 -45.38 17.78
C ARG A 219 -14.08 -44.22 17.11
N GLY A 220 -13.64 -44.34 15.84
CA GLY A 220 -14.49 -44.59 14.65
C GLY A 220 -15.36 -43.35 14.40
N ARG A 221 -15.51 -42.72 13.23
CA ARG A 221 -15.54 -43.15 11.83
C ARG A 221 -15.73 -41.81 11.05
N SER A 222 -14.92 -41.49 10.04
CA SER A 222 -15.30 -41.52 8.61
C SER A 222 -16.31 -40.49 8.08
N ASN A 223 -15.98 -40.02 6.86
CA ASN A 223 -16.86 -39.50 5.80
C ASN A 223 -17.44 -38.09 6.02
N SER A 224 -17.74 -37.26 5.00
CA SER A 224 -17.65 -37.26 3.54
C SER A 224 -18.20 -35.88 3.11
N ARG A 225 -17.62 -35.18 2.14
CA ARG A 225 -18.14 -34.98 0.77
C ARG A 225 -19.60 -34.44 0.64
N GLY A 226 -19.74 -33.30 -0.06
CA GLY A 226 -20.96 -32.68 -0.61
C GLY A 226 -20.88 -31.16 -0.44
N ARG A 227 -20.83 -30.25 -1.42
CA ARG A 227 -21.38 -30.08 -2.79
C ARG A 227 -22.91 -30.01 -2.84
N GLU A 228 -23.43 -28.79 -2.83
CA GLU A 228 -24.61 -28.25 -3.56
C GLU A 228 -24.57 -26.71 -3.36
N ALA A 229 -24.45 -25.87 -4.38
CA ALA A 229 -25.46 -25.43 -5.36
C ALA A 229 -26.65 -24.69 -4.72
N SER A 230 -26.71 -23.37 -4.91
CA SER A 230 -27.98 -22.64 -4.91
C SER A 230 -27.94 -21.55 -5.99
N ARG A 231 -28.85 -21.70 -6.94
CA ARG A 231 -29.23 -20.72 -7.96
C ARG A 231 -30.38 -19.84 -7.43
N ASP A 232 -30.71 -18.86 -8.26
CA ASP A 232 -31.93 -18.03 -8.37
C ASP A 232 -31.77 -16.60 -7.86
N ASN A 233 -31.48 -15.64 -8.76
CA ASN A 233 -32.37 -14.96 -9.73
C ASN A 233 -33.34 -13.97 -9.08
N VAL A 234 -33.29 -12.69 -9.49
CA VAL A 234 -34.37 -12.05 -10.27
C VAL A 234 -33.94 -10.64 -10.72
N SER A 235 -34.18 -10.43 -12.01
CA SER A 235 -34.09 -9.28 -12.90
C SER A 235 -34.63 -7.93 -12.40
N LYS A 236 -34.05 -6.84 -12.92
CA LYS A 236 -34.79 -5.84 -13.74
C LYS A 236 -33.86 -4.76 -14.33
N SER A 237 -33.74 -4.76 -15.65
CA SER A 237 -33.42 -3.57 -16.44
C SER A 237 -34.68 -2.72 -16.64
N PRO A 238 -34.52 -1.42 -16.87
CA PRO A 238 -35.36 -0.74 -17.85
C PRO A 238 -34.55 0.03 -18.90
N ALA A 239 -34.88 -0.30 -20.16
CA ALA A 239 -35.06 0.54 -21.33
C ALA A 239 -34.29 1.88 -21.51
N ARG A 240 -33.65 1.97 -22.67
CA ARG A 240 -33.46 3.21 -23.45
C ARG A 240 -34.79 3.81 -23.92
N PRO A 241 -34.82 5.14 -24.12
CA PRO A 241 -35.36 5.75 -25.34
C PRO A 241 -34.25 6.56 -26.05
N GLY A 242 -34.03 6.42 -27.36
CA GLY A 242 -34.66 7.28 -28.38
C GLY A 242 -33.71 8.42 -28.77
N VAL A 243 -32.79 8.22 -29.74
CA VAL A 243 -32.86 8.72 -31.13
C VAL A 243 -33.00 10.25 -31.26
N ALA A 244 -31.91 10.91 -31.69
CA ALA A 244 -31.96 11.98 -32.67
C ALA A 244 -30.72 11.89 -33.59
N ARG A 245 -31.00 11.94 -34.89
CA ARG A 245 -30.12 11.77 -36.05
C ARG A 245 -29.71 13.14 -36.58
N ARG A 246 -28.48 13.21 -37.13
CA ARG A 246 -28.01 14.11 -38.23
C ARG A 246 -28.00 15.63 -37.88
N THR A 247 -27.11 16.47 -38.40
CA THR A 247 -26.52 16.56 -39.75
C THR A 247 -25.12 17.19 -39.71
N SER A 248 -24.24 16.65 -40.55
CA SER A 248 -23.10 17.37 -41.13
C SER A 248 -23.57 18.51 -42.05
N SER A 249 -22.96 19.69 -41.97
CA SER A 249 -22.62 20.51 -43.15
C SER A 249 -21.88 21.82 -42.80
N LYS A 250 -20.70 21.99 -43.43
CA LYS A 250 -20.20 23.22 -44.10
C LYS A 250 -19.97 24.52 -43.29
N SER A 251 -18.69 24.87 -43.16
CA SER A 251 -18.13 26.19 -43.52
C SER A 251 -18.47 26.52 -45.01
N PRO A 252 -18.48 27.78 -45.52
CA PRO A 252 -17.48 28.83 -45.26
C PRO A 252 -17.95 30.32 -45.34
N ALA A 253 -16.96 31.22 -45.22
CA ALA A 253 -16.83 32.55 -45.84
C ALA A 253 -17.34 33.83 -45.13
N ALA A 254 -16.35 34.63 -44.71
CA ALA A 254 -16.02 36.00 -45.15
C ALA A 254 -17.00 37.19 -45.01
N ARG A 255 -16.36 38.37 -44.85
CA ARG A 255 -16.82 39.77 -44.94
C ARG A 255 -17.34 40.34 -43.60
N SER A 256 -16.93 41.52 -43.14
CA SER A 256 -16.23 42.67 -43.74
C SER A 256 -15.35 43.35 -42.69
#